data_AF-A0A6A0A6D7-F1
#
_entry.id   AF-A0A6A0A6D7-F1
#
_cell.length_a   1.000
_cell.length_b   1.000
_cell.length_c   1.000
_cell.angle_alpha   90.00
_cell.angle_beta   90.00
_cell.angle_gamma   90.00
#
_symmetry.space_group_name_H-M   'P 1'
#
loop_
_entity.id
_entity.type
_entity.pdbx_description
1 polymer ?
#
loop_
_entity_poly.entity_id
_entity_poly.type
_entity_poly.pdbx_seq_one_letter_code
_entity_poly.pdbx_strand_id
1 'polypeptide(L)'
;MVRLQLKYVRGVDISEAEVKEAARRWREHEPRAQEAARRHKVEQLYADFQVEEHLGEAEFDGEGPYDVVTCMFAMHYFYDMESRLRMFLRNVSQNLKPGGLFIATLPDGHRIMWHTRQAGAFNSRMLRLVKDWQGTEHQVDSPFGNRYFFAMTDTVTAGAGSSEGSYEFLTFKTP
;
A
#
# COMPACT_ATOMS: atom_id res chain seq x y z
N MET A 1 16.20 3.73 -25.03
CA MET A 1 16.15 3.43 -23.59
C MET A 1 15.58 4.64 -22.88
N VAL A 2 14.34 4.57 -22.38
CA VAL A 2 13.74 5.67 -21.61
C VAL A 2 14.46 5.73 -20.26
N ARG A 3 15.04 6.88 -19.92
CA ARG A 3 15.60 7.14 -18.58
C ARG A 3 14.55 7.90 -17.79
N LEU A 4 14.01 7.31 -16.73
CA LEU A 4 13.14 8.02 -15.79
C LEU A 4 13.97 9.11 -15.10
N GLN A 5 13.57 10.36 -15.33
CA GLN A 5 14.14 11.55 -14.70
C GLN A 5 13.20 11.96 -13.56
N LEU A 6 13.26 11.24 -12.45
CA LEU A 6 12.45 11.55 -11.27
C LEU A 6 12.87 12.91 -10.71
N LYS A 7 11.96 13.90 -10.76
CA LYS A 7 12.23 15.27 -10.26
C LYS A 7 11.56 15.55 -8.93
N TYR A 8 10.49 14.83 -8.62
CA TYR A 8 9.66 15.09 -7.46
C TYR A 8 8.99 13.81 -6.97
N VAL A 9 8.90 13.66 -5.65
CA VAL A 9 8.20 12.59 -4.96
C VAL A 9 7.32 13.20 -3.88
N ARG A 10 6.04 12.85 -3.88
CA ARG A 10 5.17 13.07 -2.73
C ARG A 10 4.90 11.73 -2.05
N GLY A 11 5.24 11.63 -0.78
CA GLY A 11 4.84 10.51 0.07
C GLY A 11 3.56 10.86 0.82
N VAL A 12 2.58 9.97 0.81
CA VAL A 12 1.34 10.14 1.56
C VAL A 12 1.08 8.87 2.36
N ASP A 13 0.79 9.03 3.65
CA ASP A 13 0.42 7.92 4.52
C ASP A 13 -0.66 8.39 5.52
N ILE A 14 -1.47 7.45 6.02
CA ILE A 14 -2.47 7.72 7.06
C ILE A 14 -1.79 7.91 8.43
N SER A 15 -0.59 7.36 8.61
CA SER A 15 0.14 7.37 9.88
C SER A 15 1.10 8.55 9.96
N GLU A 16 0.83 9.47 10.90
CA GLU A 16 1.74 10.59 11.18
C GLU A 16 3.16 10.13 11.55
N ALA A 17 3.28 9.01 12.26
CA ALA A 17 4.58 8.45 12.63
C ALA A 17 5.39 8.01 11.40
N GLU A 18 4.76 7.35 10.43
CA GLU A 18 5.41 6.89 9.21
C GLU A 18 5.79 8.06 8.29
N VAL A 19 4.94 9.09 8.19
CA VAL A 19 5.24 10.34 7.47
C VAL A 19 6.46 11.05 8.08
N LYS A 20 6.52 11.16 9.41
CA LYS A 20 7.67 11.75 10.13
C LYS A 20 8.94 10.95 9.89
N GLU A 21 8.86 9.62 9.93
CA GLU A 21 9.99 8.74 9.67
C GLU A 21 10.49 8.84 8.22
N ALA A 22 9.58 8.89 7.24
CA ALA A 22 9.93 9.07 5.84
C ALA A 22 10.63 10.42 5.59
N ALA A 23 10.11 11.51 6.18
CA ALA A 23 10.72 12.83 6.11
C ALA A 23 12.11 12.89 6.78
N ARG A 24 12.30 12.18 7.89
CA ARG A 24 13.62 12.02 8.54
C ARG A 24 14.60 11.30 7.61
N ARG A 25 14.20 10.14 7.06
CA ARG A 25 15.05 9.35 6.14
C ARG A 25 15.41 10.13 4.88
N TRP A 26 14.48 10.90 4.32
CA TRP A 26 14.79 11.79 3.21
C TRP A 26 15.90 12.77 3.58
N ARG A 27 15.78 13.50 4.69
CA ARG A 27 16.80 14.47 5.12
C ARG A 27 18.18 13.83 5.32
N GLU A 28 18.22 12.62 5.86
CA GLU A 28 19.48 11.88 6.07
C GLU A 28 20.13 11.38 4.77
N HIS A 29 19.32 11.06 3.76
CA HIS A 29 19.80 10.49 2.51
C HIS A 29 19.75 11.45 1.31
N GLU A 30 19.25 12.68 1.51
CA GLU A 30 19.08 13.68 0.46
C GLU A 30 20.37 13.90 -0.34
N PRO A 31 21.56 14.12 0.26
CA PRO A 31 22.78 14.33 -0.53
C PRO A 31 23.08 13.20 -1.51
N ARG A 32 22.88 11.95 -1.09
CA ARG A 32 23.06 10.76 -1.92
C ARG A 32 21.98 10.66 -3.00
N ALA A 33 20.74 11.01 -2.67
CA ALA A 33 19.64 11.04 -3.63
C ALA A 33 19.86 12.11 -4.70
N GLN A 34 20.33 13.31 -4.33
CA GLN A 34 20.69 14.38 -5.27
C GLN A 34 21.82 13.95 -6.20
N GLU A 35 22.86 13.31 -5.66
CA GLU A 35 23.97 12.80 -6.48
C GLU A 35 23.48 11.77 -7.50
N ALA A 36 22.63 10.83 -7.07
CA ALA A 36 22.01 9.85 -7.96
C ALA A 36 21.17 10.53 -9.04
N ALA A 37 20.33 11.52 -8.67
CA ALA A 37 19.51 12.29 -9.60
C ALA A 37 20.35 12.99 -10.69
N ARG A 38 21.47 13.62 -10.30
CA ARG A 38 22.39 14.29 -11.24
C ARG A 38 23.01 13.33 -12.26
N ARG A 39 23.33 12.10 -11.87
CA ARG A 39 23.80 11.05 -12.82
C ARG A 39 22.75 10.72 -13.89
N HIS A 40 21.48 11.00 -13.60
CA HIS A 40 20.35 10.85 -14.52
C HIS A 40 19.91 12.17 -15.17
N LYS A 41 20.73 13.23 -15.13
CA LYS A 41 20.44 14.57 -15.69
C LYS A 41 19.24 15.28 -15.04
N VAL A 42 18.98 14.98 -13.76
CA VAL A 42 18.04 15.73 -12.93
C VAL A 42 18.87 16.70 -12.08
N GLU A 43 18.65 18.01 -12.25
CA GLU A 43 19.41 19.04 -11.54
C GLU A 43 19.13 19.02 -10.04
N GLN A 44 17.85 18.86 -9.69
CA GLN A 44 17.35 18.84 -8.33
C GLN A 44 16.19 17.85 -8.23
N LEU A 45 16.26 16.96 -7.24
CA LEU A 45 15.16 16.09 -6.82
C LEU A 45 14.49 16.71 -5.59
N TYR A 46 13.17 16.78 -5.59
CA TYR A 46 12.39 17.25 -4.45
C TYR A 46 11.61 16.09 -3.84
N ALA A 47 11.42 16.11 -2.52
CA ALA A 47 10.51 15.20 -1.86
C ALA A 47 9.79 15.90 -0.71
N ASP A 48 8.49 15.65 -0.59
CA ASP A 48 7.68 16.03 0.57
C ASP A 48 6.78 14.89 1.02
N PHE A 49 6.24 15.03 2.23
CA PHE A 49 5.49 13.97 2.89
C PHE A 49 4.28 14.58 3.60
N GLN A 50 3.11 13.97 3.42
CA GLN A 50 1.83 14.46 3.93
C GLN A 50 1.08 13.34 4.65
N VAL A 51 0.45 13.69 5.78
CA VAL A 51 -0.54 12.83 6.43
C VAL A 51 -1.88 13.06 5.76
N GLU A 52 -2.56 11.99 5.36
CA GLU A 52 -3.95 12.03 4.89
C GLU A 52 -4.71 10.83 5.46
N GLU A 53 -5.52 11.06 6.49
CA GLU A 53 -6.24 10.00 7.22
C GLU A 53 -7.45 9.47 6.43
N HIS A 54 -7.95 10.22 5.44
CA HIS A 54 -9.21 9.95 4.76
C HIS A 54 -9.03 9.53 3.29
N LEU A 55 -7.90 8.92 2.92
CA LEU A 55 -7.59 8.49 1.55
C LEU A 55 -8.66 7.60 0.88
N GLY A 56 -9.48 6.89 1.66
CA GLY A 56 -10.60 6.08 1.17
C GLY A 56 -11.98 6.65 1.51
N GLU A 57 -12.08 7.80 2.17
CA GLU A 57 -13.34 8.31 2.72
C GLU A 57 -13.72 9.67 2.12
N ALA A 58 -12.73 10.47 1.74
CA ALA A 58 -12.91 11.79 1.16
C ALA A 58 -12.03 11.99 -0.08
N GLU A 59 -12.34 13.03 -0.85
CA GLU A 59 -11.48 13.48 -1.94
C GLU A 59 -10.15 14.00 -1.37
N PHE A 60 -9.05 13.62 -2.02
CA PHE A 60 -7.70 14.05 -1.65
C PHE A 60 -7.05 14.81 -2.80
N ASP A 61 -6.79 16.11 -2.58
CA ASP A 61 -5.94 16.91 -3.46
C ASP A 61 -4.47 16.70 -3.06
N GLY A 62 -3.78 15.86 -3.81
CA GLY A 62 -2.36 15.60 -3.62
C GLY A 62 -1.48 16.65 -4.29
N GLU A 63 -2.02 17.81 -4.70
CA GLU A 63 -1.34 18.87 -5.48
C GLU A 63 -0.61 18.32 -6.73
N GLY A 64 -1.26 17.33 -7.37
CA GLY A 64 -0.79 16.73 -8.62
C GLY A 64 -1.05 17.61 -9.86
N PRO A 65 -1.00 17.05 -11.09
CA PRO A 65 -0.97 15.61 -11.40
C PRO A 65 0.44 15.01 -11.55
N TYR A 66 0.58 13.74 -11.18
CA TYR A 66 1.81 12.94 -11.23
C TYR A 66 1.90 12.06 -12.47
N ASP A 67 3.12 11.78 -12.94
CA ASP A 67 3.36 10.84 -14.05
C ASP A 67 3.14 9.37 -13.64
N VAL A 68 3.41 9.07 -12.37
CA VAL A 68 3.27 7.73 -11.77
C VAL A 68 2.72 7.88 -10.36
N VAL A 69 1.72 7.06 -10.02
CA VAL A 69 1.25 6.87 -8.64
C VAL A 69 1.55 5.42 -8.24
N THR A 70 2.13 5.22 -7.06
CA THR A 70 2.46 3.89 -6.54
C THR A 70 1.79 3.63 -5.20
N CYS A 71 1.22 2.44 -5.01
CA CYS A 71 0.68 2.00 -3.72
C CYS A 71 1.22 0.60 -3.38
N MET A 72 2.22 0.55 -2.49
CA MET A 72 2.92 -0.70 -2.17
C MET A 72 2.43 -1.22 -0.82
N PHE A 73 1.75 -2.38 -0.82
CA PHE A 73 1.28 -3.07 0.37
C PHE A 73 0.34 -2.26 1.27
N ALA A 74 -0.50 -1.39 0.69
CA ALA A 74 -1.51 -0.64 1.44
C ALA A 74 -2.92 -0.71 0.82
N MET A 75 -3.04 -0.96 -0.49
CA MET A 75 -4.33 -0.92 -1.18
C MET A 75 -5.37 -1.91 -0.63
N HIS A 76 -4.93 -3.03 -0.06
CA HIS A 76 -5.81 -4.04 0.52
C HIS A 76 -6.58 -3.52 1.76
N TYR A 77 -6.12 -2.48 2.44
CA TYR A 77 -6.87 -1.88 3.57
C TYR A 77 -8.16 -1.17 3.12
N PHE A 78 -8.26 -0.79 1.84
CA PHE A 78 -9.46 -0.16 1.27
C PHE A 78 -10.49 -1.17 0.75
N TYR A 79 -10.24 -2.47 0.84
CA TYR A 79 -11.16 -3.54 0.40
C TYR A 79 -12.23 -3.90 1.44
N ASP A 80 -12.34 -3.16 2.54
CA ASP A 80 -13.38 -3.37 3.55
C ASP A 80 -14.79 -3.13 3.01
N MET A 81 -14.95 -2.11 2.16
CA MET A 81 -16.19 -1.79 1.46
C MET A 81 -15.91 -1.21 0.07
N GLU A 82 -16.84 -1.43 -0.86
CA GLU A 82 -16.70 -0.99 -2.24
C GLU A 82 -16.51 0.52 -2.38
N SER A 83 -17.27 1.31 -1.60
CA SER A 83 -17.17 2.78 -1.61
C SER A 83 -15.79 3.28 -1.21
N ARG A 84 -15.13 2.61 -0.25
CA ARG A 84 -13.79 2.98 0.21
C ARG A 84 -12.75 2.78 -0.88
N LEU A 85 -12.76 1.61 -1.52
CA LEU A 85 -11.86 1.35 -2.66
C LEU A 85 -12.14 2.30 -3.83
N ARG A 86 -13.41 2.58 -4.12
CA ARG A 86 -13.80 3.51 -5.19
C ARG A 86 -13.29 4.93 -4.92
N MET A 87 -13.40 5.42 -3.69
CA MET A 87 -12.87 6.74 -3.32
C MET A 87 -11.34 6.77 -3.41
N PHE A 88 -10.65 5.75 -2.89
CA PHE A 88 -9.20 5.64 -3.02
C PHE A 88 -8.75 5.64 -4.49
N LEU A 89 -9.39 4.85 -5.35
CA LEU A 89 -9.08 4.82 -6.78
C LEU A 89 -9.41 6.14 -7.49
N ARG A 90 -10.44 6.85 -7.03
CA ARG A 90 -10.73 8.21 -7.51
C ARG A 90 -9.60 9.17 -7.15
N ASN A 91 -9.13 9.13 -5.91
CA ASN A 91 -7.98 9.92 -5.45
C ASN A 91 -6.71 9.61 -6.24
N VAL A 92 -6.45 8.34 -6.56
CA VAL A 92 -5.37 7.95 -7.48
C VAL A 92 -5.58 8.58 -8.86
N SER A 93 -6.78 8.44 -9.43
CA SER A 93 -7.07 8.87 -10.81
C SER A 93 -6.98 10.39 -11.00
N GLN A 94 -7.45 11.19 -10.03
CA GLN A 94 -7.45 12.65 -10.13
C GLN A 94 -6.05 13.24 -9.98
N ASN A 95 -5.19 12.57 -9.21
CA ASN A 95 -3.80 12.96 -9.02
C ASN A 95 -2.88 12.36 -10.11
N LEU A 96 -3.39 11.57 -11.05
CA LEU A 96 -2.60 10.99 -12.13
C LEU A 96 -2.80 11.76 -13.44
N LYS A 97 -1.71 12.03 -14.15
CA LYS A 97 -1.80 12.63 -15.50
C LYS A 97 -2.53 11.69 -16.46
N PRO A 98 -3.24 12.22 -17.48
CA PRO A 98 -3.70 11.40 -18.59
C PRO A 98 -2.54 10.60 -19.21
N GLY A 99 -2.69 9.27 -19.27
CA GLY A 99 -1.64 8.36 -19.74
C GLY A 99 -0.55 8.02 -18.71
N GLY A 100 -0.68 8.51 -17.47
CA GLY A 100 0.19 8.12 -16.37
C GLY A 100 0.01 6.67 -15.93
N LEU A 101 0.92 6.18 -15.10
CA LEU A 101 0.92 4.79 -14.62
C LEU A 101 0.49 4.72 -13.15
N PHE A 102 -0.48 3.85 -12.87
CA PHE A 102 -0.76 3.40 -11.51
C PHE A 102 -0.13 2.02 -11.30
N ILE A 103 0.69 1.89 -10.27
CA ILE A 103 1.35 0.63 -9.90
C ILE A 103 0.98 0.31 -8.46
N ALA A 104 0.45 -0.89 -8.22
CA ALA A 104 0.12 -1.35 -6.88
C ALA A 104 0.66 -2.76 -6.63
N THR A 105 0.99 -3.04 -5.37
CA THR A 105 1.33 -4.40 -4.91
C THR A 105 0.50 -4.72 -3.69
N LEU A 106 -0.15 -5.88 -3.69
CA LEU A 106 -1.06 -6.33 -2.66
C LEU A 106 -1.10 -7.87 -2.61
N PRO A 107 -1.46 -8.46 -1.46
CA PRO A 107 -1.55 -9.92 -1.33
C PRO A 107 -2.58 -10.55 -2.27
N ASP A 108 -2.23 -11.70 -2.86
CA ASP A 108 -3.15 -12.49 -3.70
C ASP A 108 -4.17 -13.24 -2.82
N GLY A 109 -5.43 -12.82 -2.88
CA GLY A 109 -6.54 -13.41 -2.12
C GLY A 109 -6.75 -14.90 -2.40
N HIS A 110 -6.51 -15.38 -3.62
CA HIS A 110 -6.62 -16.81 -3.93
C HIS A 110 -5.56 -17.61 -3.18
N ARG A 111 -4.34 -17.07 -3.04
CA ARG A 111 -3.27 -17.72 -2.27
C ARG A 111 -3.59 -17.74 -0.78
N ILE A 112 -4.13 -16.65 -0.24
CA ILE A 112 -4.54 -16.58 1.17
C ILE A 112 -5.64 -17.61 1.45
N MET A 113 -6.66 -17.69 0.60
CA MET A 113 -7.73 -18.69 0.73
C MET A 113 -7.17 -20.12 0.63
N TRP A 114 -6.33 -20.39 -0.37
CA TRP A 114 -5.71 -21.70 -0.54
C TRP A 114 -4.95 -22.18 0.71
N HIS A 115 -4.18 -21.28 1.33
CA HIS A 115 -3.38 -21.61 2.52
C HIS A 115 -4.23 -21.78 3.79
N THR A 116 -5.38 -21.12 3.88
CA THR A 116 -6.24 -21.14 5.06
C THR A 116 -7.43 -22.11 4.96
N ARG A 117 -7.70 -22.70 3.79
CA ARG A 117 -8.89 -23.50 3.50
C ARG A 117 -9.18 -24.66 4.46
N GLN A 118 -8.16 -25.32 5.02
CA GLN A 118 -8.36 -26.53 5.82
C GLN A 118 -8.62 -26.22 7.29
N ALA A 119 -7.77 -25.40 7.89
CA ALA A 119 -7.79 -25.14 9.34
C ALA A 119 -8.29 -23.73 9.70
N GLY A 120 -8.68 -22.92 8.71
CA GLY A 120 -8.94 -21.49 8.90
C GLY A 120 -7.69 -20.68 9.21
N ALA A 121 -6.50 -21.29 9.20
CA ALA A 121 -5.24 -20.64 9.50
C ALA A 121 -4.09 -21.32 8.77
N PHE A 122 -3.04 -20.54 8.52
CA PHE A 122 -1.75 -21.02 8.06
C PHE A 122 -0.68 -20.46 9.00
N ASN A 123 0.25 -21.31 9.43
CA ASN A 123 1.33 -20.89 10.30
C ASN A 123 2.65 -21.51 9.84
N SER A 124 3.67 -20.68 9.74
CA SER A 124 5.04 -21.06 9.40
C SER A 124 6.00 -20.25 10.24
N ARG A 125 7.31 -20.51 10.12
CA ARG A 125 8.33 -19.71 10.82
C ARG A 125 8.23 -18.21 10.52
N MET A 126 7.84 -17.84 9.30
CA MET A 126 7.89 -16.45 8.82
C MET A 126 6.52 -15.80 8.69
N LEU A 127 5.45 -16.58 8.55
CA LEU A 127 4.13 -16.09 8.16
C LEU A 127 3.04 -16.79 8.94
N ARG A 128 2.12 -15.99 9.48
CA ARG A 128 0.87 -16.41 10.08
C ARG A 128 -0.30 -15.74 9.34
N LEU A 129 -1.26 -16.54 8.92
CA LEU A 129 -2.53 -16.12 8.35
C LEU A 129 -3.67 -16.72 9.17
N VAL A 130 -4.69 -15.93 9.51
CA VAL A 130 -5.90 -16.43 10.16
C VAL A 130 -7.11 -15.86 9.46
N LYS A 131 -8.01 -16.73 9.00
CA LYS A 131 -9.29 -16.37 8.39
C LYS A 131 -10.18 -15.66 9.41
N ASP A 132 -10.82 -14.59 8.97
CA ASP A 132 -11.82 -13.84 9.75
C ASP A 132 -13.02 -13.38 8.90
N TRP A 133 -13.21 -13.98 7.73
CA TRP A 133 -14.38 -13.76 6.87
C TRP A 133 -15.42 -14.87 7.08
N GLN A 134 -16.69 -14.55 6.79
CA GLN A 134 -17.80 -15.51 6.85
C GLN A 134 -17.94 -16.30 5.54
N GLY A 135 -18.48 -17.52 5.60
CA GLY A 135 -18.71 -18.38 4.42
C GLY A 135 -17.55 -19.33 4.07
N THR A 136 -17.78 -20.25 3.14
CA THR A 136 -16.75 -21.19 2.62
C THR A 136 -15.98 -20.62 1.42
N GLU A 137 -14.95 -21.34 0.94
CA GLU A 137 -14.10 -20.92 -0.22
C GLU A 137 -14.91 -20.59 -1.49
N HIS A 138 -16.14 -21.12 -1.59
CA HIS A 138 -17.06 -20.92 -2.72
C HIS A 138 -18.24 -19.99 -2.41
N GLN A 139 -18.23 -19.29 -1.27
CA GLN A 139 -19.35 -18.46 -0.78
C GLN A 139 -18.91 -17.07 -0.33
N VAL A 140 -17.83 -16.55 -0.90
CA VAL A 140 -17.50 -15.13 -0.73
C VAL A 140 -18.48 -14.34 -1.61
N ASP A 141 -19.63 -13.99 -1.02
CA ASP A 141 -20.76 -13.35 -1.73
C ASP A 141 -20.43 -11.93 -2.23
N SER A 142 -19.34 -11.35 -1.72
CA SER A 142 -18.85 -10.02 -2.08
C SER A 142 -17.32 -10.02 -2.16
N PRO A 143 -16.69 -9.34 -3.14
CA PRO A 143 -15.24 -9.17 -3.15
C PRO A 143 -14.73 -8.23 -2.04
N PHE A 144 -15.62 -7.59 -1.28
CA PHE A 144 -15.30 -6.64 -0.22
C PHE A 144 -15.66 -7.18 1.16
N GLY A 145 -14.96 -6.69 2.19
CA GLY A 145 -15.26 -6.99 3.60
C GLY A 145 -14.72 -8.32 4.11
N ASN A 146 -13.98 -9.08 3.29
CA ASN A 146 -13.45 -10.38 3.67
C ASN A 146 -12.13 -10.23 4.44
N ARG A 147 -12.24 -10.05 5.75
CA ARG A 147 -11.10 -9.77 6.63
C ARG A 147 -10.29 -11.03 6.95
N TYR A 148 -8.98 -10.88 7.10
CA TYR A 148 -8.08 -11.89 7.64
C TYR A 148 -6.97 -11.23 8.47
N PHE A 149 -6.39 -11.99 9.40
CA PHE A 149 -5.21 -11.56 10.14
C PHE A 149 -3.94 -11.99 9.41
N PHE A 150 -3.01 -11.07 9.24
CA PHE A 150 -1.69 -11.27 8.65
C PHE A 150 -0.61 -10.95 9.69
N ALA A 151 0.38 -11.82 9.86
CA ALA A 151 1.59 -11.46 10.60
C ALA A 151 2.82 -12.06 9.94
N MET A 152 3.88 -11.27 9.83
CA MET A 152 5.16 -11.70 9.28
C MET A 152 6.27 -11.46 10.31
N THR A 153 7.18 -12.41 10.45
CA THR A 153 8.31 -12.28 11.39
C THR A 153 9.22 -11.14 10.95
N ASP A 154 9.70 -10.38 11.93
CA ASP A 154 10.59 -9.22 11.75
C ASP A 154 10.00 -8.08 10.89
N THR A 155 8.67 -8.03 10.73
CA THR A 155 7.98 -6.84 10.19
C THR A 155 7.53 -5.88 11.29
N VAL A 156 7.45 -4.60 10.91
CA VAL A 156 7.03 -3.50 11.78
C VAL A 156 5.51 -3.61 12.01
N THR A 157 5.15 -4.40 13.02
CA THR A 157 3.86 -4.39 13.70
C THR A 157 4.23 -4.56 15.17
N ALA A 158 3.94 -3.55 15.99
CA ALA A 158 4.68 -3.17 17.19
C ALA A 158 5.03 -4.28 18.21
N GLY A 159 6.10 -4.06 18.99
CA GLY A 159 6.39 -4.80 20.22
C GLY A 159 7.39 -5.96 20.11
N ALA A 160 8.45 -5.91 20.91
CA ALA A 160 9.47 -6.95 21.01
C ALA A 160 8.88 -8.32 21.42
N GLY A 161 9.19 -9.37 20.63
CA GLY A 161 9.03 -10.78 21.05
C GLY A 161 8.07 -11.63 20.20
N SER A 162 7.17 -11.02 19.44
CA SER A 162 6.34 -11.66 18.41
C SER A 162 5.73 -10.56 17.56
N SER A 163 5.84 -10.63 16.23
CA SER A 163 5.24 -9.63 15.33
C SER A 163 3.74 -9.44 15.64
N GLU A 164 3.29 -8.22 15.94
CA GLU A 164 1.88 -7.95 16.25
C GLU A 164 0.91 -8.14 15.07
N GLY A 165 1.32 -8.25 13.82
CA GLY A 165 0.38 -8.46 12.70
C GLY A 165 -0.68 -7.37 12.52
N SER A 166 -1.54 -7.54 11.52
CA SER A 166 -2.57 -6.60 11.12
C SER A 166 -3.80 -7.33 10.60
N TYR A 167 -4.95 -6.66 10.63
CA TYR A 167 -6.12 -7.12 9.90
C TYR A 167 -6.13 -6.50 8.50
N GLU A 168 -6.20 -7.35 7.50
CA GLU A 168 -6.21 -7.01 6.07
C GLU A 168 -7.47 -7.59 5.41
N PHE A 169 -7.73 -7.25 4.15
CA PHE A 169 -8.88 -7.74 3.40
C PHE A 169 -8.45 -8.52 2.16
N LEU A 170 -9.13 -9.63 1.87
CA LEU A 170 -8.86 -10.43 0.67
C LEU A 170 -9.01 -9.56 -0.58
N THR A 171 -8.05 -9.69 -1.49
CA THR A 171 -8.10 -8.99 -2.77
C THR A 171 -8.05 -10.01 -3.89
N PHE A 172 -8.96 -9.88 -4.84
CA PHE A 172 -9.10 -10.85 -5.92
C PHE A 172 -8.69 -10.20 -7.24
N LYS A 173 -7.94 -10.95 -8.04
CA LYS A 173 -7.84 -10.62 -9.46
C LYS A 173 -9.16 -11.02 -10.09
N THR A 174 -9.94 -10.06 -10.58
CA THR A 174 -11.08 -10.38 -11.42
C THR A 174 -10.59 -11.13 -12.67
N PRO A 175 -11.24 -12.24 -13.05
CA PRO A 175 -10.89 -13.02 -14.24
C PRO A 175 -10.74 -12.18 -15.51
#